data_AF-A0ABD6WJM2-F1
#
_entry.id   AF-A0ABD6WJM2-F1
#
_cell.length_a   1.000
_cell.length_b   1.000
_cell.length_c   1.000
_cell.angle_alpha   90.00
_cell.angle_beta   90.00
_cell.angle_gamma   90.00
#
_symmetry.space_group_name_H-M   'P 1'
#
loop_
_entity.id
_entity.type
_entity.pdbx_description
1 polymer ?
#
loop_
_entity_poly.entity_id
_entity_poly.type
_entity_poly.pdbx_seq_one_letter_code
_entity_poly.pdbx_strand_id
1 'polypeptide(L)'
;MPALLAATLLLTGCGEPGGVQEAAPCVPLERTWNDDAPELDPVLRPPFREALEGFDESSSNSIASDAARLATTNLFSAISGDRRASEYFWNAMDLIGRECAEAGVPLSFDHHGEQLTTGSGADHGRPPWVVDAPSQPASGTIEPMIPE
;
A
#
# COMPACT_ATOMS: atom_id res chain seq x y z
N MET A 1 -14.59 32.16 49.49
CA MET A 1 -15.48 31.58 48.47
C MET A 1 -14.63 30.72 47.54
N PRO A 2 -14.66 29.38 47.66
CA PRO A 2 -13.89 28.50 46.78
C PRO A 2 -14.72 28.03 45.57
N ALA A 3 -14.04 27.86 44.43
CA ALA A 3 -14.11 26.76 43.43
C ALA A 3 -15.50 26.36 42.84
N LEU A 4 -15.69 26.06 41.56
CA LEU A 4 -14.89 25.27 40.62
C LEU A 4 -15.33 25.55 39.17
N LEU A 5 -14.36 25.32 38.30
CA LEU A 5 -14.36 25.32 36.83
C LEU A 5 -15.61 24.69 36.21
N ALA A 6 -16.18 25.42 35.26
CA ALA A 6 -17.26 24.99 34.39
C ALA A 6 -16.80 23.83 33.49
N ALA A 7 -17.61 22.78 33.48
CA ALA A 7 -17.54 21.69 32.53
C ALA A 7 -17.77 22.20 31.10
N THR A 8 -16.81 22.02 30.21
CA THR A 8 -17.02 22.10 28.76
C THR A 8 -17.25 20.71 28.20
N LEU A 9 -18.49 20.53 27.76
CA LEU A 9 -19.08 19.39 27.08
C LEU A 9 -18.36 19.01 25.78
N LEU A 10 -18.23 17.69 25.58
CA LEU A 10 -18.49 16.93 24.35
C LEU A 10 -18.58 17.74 23.04
N LEU A 11 -17.50 17.74 22.26
CA LEU A 11 -17.52 17.99 20.83
C LEU A 11 -17.25 16.66 20.13
N THR A 12 -18.29 15.83 19.99
CA THR A 12 -18.35 14.88 18.87
C THR A 12 -18.44 15.70 17.60
N GLY A 13 -17.27 16.02 17.03
CA GLY A 13 -17.15 16.81 15.83
C GLY A 13 -17.92 16.15 14.70
N CYS A 14 -19.01 16.79 14.27
CA CYS A 14 -19.34 16.76 12.86
C CYS A 14 -18.28 17.64 12.19
N GLY A 15 -17.13 17.04 11.84
CA GLY A 15 -16.14 17.73 11.01
C GLY A 15 -16.82 18.12 9.71
N GLU A 16 -16.79 19.42 9.37
CA GLU A 16 -17.18 19.88 8.05
C GLU A 16 -16.39 19.07 7.01
N PRO A 17 -17.05 18.44 6.02
CA PRO A 17 -16.33 17.74 4.97
C PRO A 17 -15.41 18.75 4.25
N GLY A 18 -14.11 18.46 4.24
CA GLY A 18 -13.09 19.29 3.57
C GLY A 18 -12.27 20.23 4.46
N GLY A 19 -12.19 20.00 5.78
CA GLY A 19 -11.19 20.68 6.63
C GLY A 19 -9.75 20.35 6.20
N VAL A 20 -8.80 21.27 6.40
CA VAL A 20 -7.39 21.04 6.07
C VAL A 20 -6.81 19.96 7.01
N GLN A 21 -6.05 19.02 6.44
CA GLN A 21 -5.36 17.99 7.19
C GLN A 21 -4.32 18.60 8.16
N GLU A 22 -4.29 18.12 9.40
CA GLU A 22 -3.21 18.46 10.34
C GLU A 22 -1.92 17.71 9.98
N ALA A 23 -0.77 18.33 10.26
CA ALA A 23 0.54 17.78 9.92
C ALA A 23 0.95 16.56 10.78
N ALA A 24 0.50 16.50 12.03
CA ALA A 24 1.01 15.53 13.00
C ALA A 24 0.75 14.05 12.62
N PRO A 25 -0.44 13.67 12.11
CA PRO A 25 -0.71 12.30 11.67
C PRO A 25 0.13 11.84 10.47
N CYS A 26 0.69 12.75 9.67
CA CYS A 26 1.38 12.44 8.43
C CYS A 26 2.75 11.76 8.63
N VAL A 27 3.49 12.18 9.67
CA VAL A 27 4.91 11.76 9.88
C VAL A 27 5.07 10.25 10.12
N PRO A 28 4.22 9.58 10.94
CA PRO A 28 4.33 8.13 11.13
C PRO A 28 4.19 7.31 9.84
N LEU A 29 3.42 7.75 8.85
CA LEU A 29 3.16 6.99 7.63
C LEU A 29 4.41 6.82 6.77
N GLU A 30 5.11 7.92 6.47
CA GLU A 30 6.35 7.87 5.69
C GLU A 30 7.41 7.03 6.40
N ARG A 31 7.59 7.28 7.70
CA ARG A 31 8.60 6.55 8.49
C ARG A 31 8.34 5.04 8.47
N THR A 32 7.14 4.63 8.89
CA THR A 32 6.83 3.20 9.02
C THR A 32 6.75 2.49 7.67
N TRP A 33 6.44 3.20 6.59
CA TRP A 33 6.58 2.63 5.25
C TRP A 33 8.06 2.43 4.89
N ASN A 34 8.88 3.47 4.99
CA ASN A 34 10.26 3.49 4.51
C ASN A 34 11.19 2.60 5.36
N ASP A 35 10.91 2.42 6.65
CA ASP A 35 11.68 1.53 7.53
C ASP A 35 11.64 0.06 7.03
N ASP A 36 10.54 -0.35 6.40
CA ASP A 36 10.29 -1.73 5.95
C ASP A 36 10.04 -1.84 4.43
N ALA A 37 10.11 -0.74 3.68
CA ALA A 37 9.76 -0.65 2.25
C ALA A 37 10.35 -1.74 1.34
N PRO A 38 11.64 -2.12 1.45
CA PRO A 38 12.22 -3.16 0.58
C PRO A 38 11.64 -4.55 0.84
N GLU A 39 11.05 -4.79 2.01
CA GLU A 39 10.53 -6.09 2.40
C GLU A 39 9.00 -6.07 2.32
N LEU A 40 8.45 -6.56 1.22
CA LEU A 40 7.01 -6.78 1.07
C LEU A 40 6.57 -8.07 1.78
N ASP A 41 7.18 -8.37 2.93
CA ASP A 41 6.78 -9.46 3.82
C ASP A 41 5.57 -9.00 4.65
N PRO A 42 4.41 -9.69 4.57
CA PRO A 42 3.26 -9.40 5.42
C PRO A 42 3.57 -9.31 6.92
N VAL A 43 4.59 -10.03 7.40
CA VAL A 43 5.02 -10.01 8.81
C VAL A 43 5.59 -8.66 9.23
N LEU A 44 6.17 -7.90 8.29
CA LEU A 44 6.83 -6.62 8.56
C LEU A 44 5.89 -5.42 8.39
N ARG A 45 4.66 -5.64 7.91
CA ARG A 45 3.67 -4.57 7.71
C ARG A 45 2.75 -4.19 8.89
N PRO A 46 2.72 -4.86 10.06
CA PRO A 46 1.93 -4.38 11.20
C PRO A 46 2.21 -2.93 11.64
N PRO A 47 3.46 -2.44 11.74
CA PRO A 47 3.73 -1.06 12.14
C PRO A 47 3.15 -0.03 11.17
N PHE A 48 3.27 -0.27 9.86
CA PHE A 48 2.69 0.61 8.85
C PHE A 48 1.15 0.59 8.87
N ARG A 49 0.56 -0.58 9.09
CA ARG A 49 -0.89 -0.68 9.29
C ARG A 49 -1.37 0.09 10.52
N GLU A 50 -0.67 -0.03 11.64
CA GLU A 50 -0.99 0.74 12.86
C GLU A 50 -0.87 2.24 12.60
N ALA A 51 0.09 2.67 11.78
CA ALA A 51 0.20 4.07 11.37
C ALA A 51 -0.98 4.52 10.49
N LEU A 52 -1.48 3.67 9.57
CA LEU A 52 -2.69 3.96 8.78
C LEU A 52 -3.95 4.04 9.65
N GLU A 53 -4.12 3.12 10.59
CA GLU A 53 -5.24 3.11 11.54
C GLU A 53 -5.18 4.35 12.46
N GLY A 54 -4.01 4.68 12.99
CA GLY A 54 -3.80 5.89 13.77
C GLY A 54 -4.03 7.17 12.96
N PHE A 55 -3.68 7.18 11.67
CA PHE A 55 -3.99 8.28 10.76
C PHE A 55 -5.50 8.44 10.56
N ASP A 56 -6.24 7.37 10.30
CA ASP A 56 -7.71 7.39 10.17
C ASP A 56 -8.37 8.00 11.43
N GLU A 57 -7.95 7.54 12.61
CA GLU A 57 -8.51 8.00 13.89
C GLU A 57 -8.20 9.47 14.22
N SER A 58 -7.02 9.94 13.82
CA SER A 58 -6.52 11.28 14.17
C SER A 58 -6.64 12.31 13.04
N SER A 59 -7.12 11.91 11.87
CA SER A 59 -7.28 12.81 10.74
C SER A 59 -8.35 13.88 11.01
N SER A 60 -8.00 15.12 10.72
CA SER A 60 -8.92 16.27 10.73
C SER A 60 -9.72 16.40 9.42
N ASN A 61 -9.47 15.53 8.44
CA ASN A 61 -9.99 15.61 7.09
C ASN A 61 -10.65 14.28 6.70
N SER A 62 -11.94 14.32 6.34
CA SER A 62 -12.70 13.11 6.00
C SER A 62 -12.21 12.39 4.74
N ILE A 63 -11.62 13.11 3.78
CA ILE A 63 -11.03 12.53 2.56
C ILE A 63 -9.77 11.75 2.94
N ALA A 64 -8.91 12.32 3.77
CA ALA A 64 -7.68 11.69 4.22
C ALA A 64 -7.98 10.46 5.10
N SER A 65 -8.96 10.55 6.03
CA SER A 65 -9.45 9.42 6.81
C SER A 65 -10.00 8.29 5.93
N ASP A 66 -10.84 8.61 4.93
CA ASP A 66 -11.38 7.60 4.01
C ASP A 66 -10.27 6.96 3.15
N ALA A 67 -9.32 7.76 2.66
CA ALA A 67 -8.15 7.26 1.95
C ALA A 67 -7.31 6.32 2.83
N ALA A 68 -7.13 6.60 4.12
CA ALA A 68 -6.43 5.70 5.03
C ALA A 68 -7.15 4.36 5.21
N ARG A 69 -8.49 4.36 5.31
CA ARG A 69 -9.28 3.11 5.36
C ARG A 69 -9.15 2.29 4.08
N LEU A 70 -9.19 2.96 2.93
CA LEU A 70 -8.98 2.34 1.62
C LEU A 70 -7.56 1.77 1.50
N ALA A 71 -6.54 2.51 1.94
CA ALA A 71 -5.16 2.05 1.95
C ALA A 71 -5.02 0.79 2.82
N THR A 72 -5.55 0.78 4.04
CA THR A 72 -5.53 -0.41 4.93
C THR A 72 -6.17 -1.63 4.27
N THR A 73 -7.36 -1.46 3.68
CA THR A 73 -8.08 -2.57 3.03
C THR A 73 -7.32 -3.12 1.82
N ASN A 74 -6.79 -2.23 0.99
CA ASN A 74 -6.08 -2.60 -0.22
C ASN A 74 -4.69 -3.17 0.08
N LEU A 75 -4.01 -2.71 1.13
CA LEU A 75 -2.74 -3.29 1.58
C LEU A 75 -2.89 -4.79 1.84
N PHE A 76 -3.90 -5.21 2.62
CA PHE A 76 -4.15 -6.62 2.90
C PHE A 76 -4.43 -7.46 1.66
N SER A 77 -5.22 -6.91 0.74
CA SER A 77 -5.57 -7.61 -0.49
C SER A 77 -4.36 -7.72 -1.42
N ALA A 78 -3.55 -6.66 -1.50
CA ALA A 78 -2.36 -6.60 -2.33
C ALA A 78 -1.29 -7.57 -1.83
N ILE A 79 -0.98 -7.56 -0.53
CA ILE A 79 -0.06 -8.54 0.08
C ILE A 79 -0.62 -9.96 0.08
N SER A 80 -1.89 -10.17 -0.27
CA SER A 80 -2.45 -11.51 -0.52
C SER A 80 -2.33 -11.95 -1.99
N GLY A 81 -1.74 -11.11 -2.84
CA GLY A 81 -1.49 -11.37 -4.25
C GLY A 81 -2.44 -10.67 -5.22
N ASP A 82 -3.37 -9.82 -4.75
CA ASP A 82 -4.25 -9.06 -5.65
C ASP A 82 -3.51 -7.85 -6.25
N ARG A 83 -3.17 -7.98 -7.54
CA ARG A 83 -2.50 -6.91 -8.29
C ARG A 83 -3.30 -5.62 -8.37
N ARG A 84 -4.63 -5.69 -8.49
CA ARG A 84 -5.48 -4.49 -8.58
C ARG A 84 -5.53 -3.76 -7.24
N ALA A 85 -5.53 -4.51 -6.15
CA ALA A 85 -5.46 -3.92 -4.82
C ALA A 85 -4.14 -3.15 -4.62
N SER A 86 -3.03 -3.60 -5.22
CA SER A 86 -1.77 -2.84 -5.19
C SER A 86 -1.91 -1.46 -5.84
N GLU A 87 -2.61 -1.36 -6.98
CA GLU A 87 -2.86 -0.07 -7.64
C GLU A 87 -3.78 0.82 -6.80
N TYR A 88 -4.84 0.24 -6.23
CA TYR A 88 -5.77 1.00 -5.37
C TYR A 88 -5.13 1.45 -4.05
N PHE A 89 -4.20 0.67 -3.51
CA PHE A 89 -3.39 1.06 -2.38
C PHE A 89 -2.60 2.34 -2.70
N TRP A 90 -1.84 2.35 -3.79
CA TRP A 90 -1.05 3.52 -4.16
C TRP A 90 -1.90 4.74 -4.48
N ASN A 91 -3.05 4.56 -5.13
CA ASN A 91 -4.01 5.66 -5.34
C ASN A 91 -4.51 6.27 -4.02
N ALA A 92 -4.70 5.44 -2.99
CA ALA A 92 -5.08 5.90 -1.66
C ALA A 92 -3.91 6.61 -0.95
N MET A 93 -2.69 6.10 -1.08
CA MET A 93 -1.48 6.76 -0.57
C MET A 93 -1.22 8.11 -1.24
N ASP A 94 -1.49 8.25 -2.55
CA ASP A 94 -1.42 9.52 -3.28
C ASP A 94 -2.43 10.55 -2.77
N LEU A 95 -3.63 10.10 -2.39
CA LEU A 95 -4.62 10.97 -1.75
C LEU A 95 -4.10 11.48 -0.41
N ILE A 96 -3.61 10.59 0.45
CA ILE A 96 -3.02 10.97 1.74
C ILE A 96 -1.82 11.92 1.54
N GLY A 97 -0.95 11.61 0.57
CA GLY A 97 0.21 12.43 0.24
C GLY A 97 -0.16 13.85 -0.18
N ARG A 98 -1.24 14.03 -0.95
CA ARG A 98 -1.77 15.36 -1.30
C ARG A 98 -2.24 16.12 -0.06
N GLU A 99 -3.06 15.49 0.78
CA GLU A 99 -3.60 16.13 1.99
C GLU A 99 -2.48 16.50 2.96
N CYS A 100 -1.48 15.64 3.13
CA CYS A 100 -0.30 15.92 3.96
C CYS A 100 0.60 17.01 3.35
N ALA A 101 0.72 17.09 2.03
CA ALA A 101 1.45 18.18 1.38
C ALA A 101 0.75 19.54 1.59
N GLU A 102 -0.58 19.59 1.54
CA GLU A 102 -1.36 20.78 1.90
C GLU A 102 -1.19 21.18 3.38
N ALA A 103 -0.97 20.18 4.25
CA ALA A 103 -0.61 20.37 5.66
C ALA A 103 0.85 20.82 5.89
N GLY A 104 1.67 20.93 4.83
CA GLY A 104 3.09 21.31 4.91
C GLY A 104 4.05 20.15 5.22
N VAL A 105 3.59 18.91 5.13
CA VAL A 105 4.38 17.67 5.31
C VAL A 105 4.26 16.80 4.07
N PRO A 106 4.93 17.14 2.96
CA PRO A 106 4.92 16.29 1.77
C PRO A 106 5.54 14.92 2.12
N LEU A 107 4.86 13.84 1.71
CA LEU A 107 5.30 12.46 1.95
C LEU A 107 6.03 11.90 0.73
N SER A 108 7.04 11.07 0.99
CA SER A 108 7.82 10.34 -0.01
C SER A 108 7.96 8.88 0.40
N PHE A 109 7.22 8.01 -0.29
CA PHE A 109 7.24 6.57 -0.05
C PHE A 109 8.24 5.87 -0.97
N ASP A 110 9.18 5.12 -0.39
CA ASP A 110 10.08 4.27 -1.16
C ASP A 110 9.30 3.20 -1.94
N HIS A 111 9.76 2.83 -3.14
CA HIS A 111 9.06 1.87 -4.02
C HIS A 111 7.62 2.28 -4.37
N HIS A 112 7.30 3.58 -4.33
CA HIS A 112 5.98 4.07 -4.69
C HIS A 112 5.55 3.60 -6.10
N GLY A 113 4.35 3.04 -6.18
CA GLY A 113 3.78 2.52 -7.43
C GLY A 113 4.26 1.12 -7.81
N GLU A 114 5.21 0.53 -7.08
CA GLU A 114 5.63 -0.85 -7.31
C GLU A 114 4.55 -1.85 -6.88
N GLN A 115 4.55 -3.03 -7.49
CA GLN A 115 3.57 -4.05 -7.14
C GLN A 115 3.86 -4.61 -5.75
N LEU A 116 2.89 -4.51 -4.85
CA LEU A 116 2.95 -5.12 -3.53
C LEU A 116 2.73 -6.64 -3.67
N THR A 117 3.79 -7.39 -3.95
CA THR A 117 3.76 -8.86 -3.90
C THR A 117 4.26 -9.34 -2.55
N THR A 118 3.74 -10.45 -2.01
CA THR A 118 4.52 -11.19 -0.99
C THR A 118 5.90 -11.45 -1.57
N GLY A 119 6.98 -11.20 -0.81
CA GLY A 119 8.38 -11.25 -1.25
C GLY A 119 8.92 -12.55 -1.89
N SER A 120 8.10 -13.38 -2.52
CA SER A 120 8.48 -14.52 -3.37
C SER A 120 8.55 -14.15 -4.87
N GLY A 121 8.54 -12.86 -5.20
CA GLY A 121 8.44 -12.34 -6.56
C GLY A 121 9.72 -11.70 -7.12
N ALA A 122 10.91 -12.00 -6.59
CA ALA A 122 12.17 -11.67 -7.27
C ALA A 122 12.42 -12.55 -8.51
N ASP A 123 11.40 -13.21 -9.06
CA ASP A 123 11.43 -13.79 -10.40
C ASP A 123 10.96 -12.72 -11.41
N HIS A 124 11.87 -11.79 -11.68
CA HIS A 124 11.76 -10.91 -12.83
C HIS A 124 11.78 -11.74 -14.12
N GLY A 125 10.60 -12.15 -14.57
CA GLY A 125 10.39 -12.45 -15.99
C GLY A 125 9.73 -13.78 -16.30
N ARG A 126 8.43 -13.90 -16.03
CA ARG A 126 7.56 -14.65 -16.95
C ARG A 126 6.10 -14.21 -16.86
N PRO A 127 5.52 -13.69 -17.96
CA PRO A 127 4.08 -13.48 -18.02
C PRO A 127 3.34 -14.83 -17.89
N PRO A 128 2.24 -14.92 -17.14
CA PRO A 128 1.52 -16.17 -16.86
C PRO A 128 0.85 -16.81 -18.09
N TRP A 129 0.89 -16.15 -19.25
CA TRP A 129 0.34 -16.64 -20.51
C TRP A 129 1.40 -17.25 -21.45
N VAL A 130 2.67 -17.30 -21.05
CA VAL A 130 3.71 -18.00 -21.82
C VAL A 130 3.63 -19.50 -21.55
N VAL A 131 2.73 -20.16 -22.26
CA VAL A 131 2.69 -21.63 -22.39
C VAL A 131 4.00 -22.04 -23.07
N ASP A 132 4.79 -22.92 -22.44
CA ASP A 132 5.93 -23.54 -23.10
C ASP A 132 5.44 -24.18 -24.40
N ALA A 133 6.07 -23.82 -25.52
CA ALA A 133 5.87 -24.55 -26.76
C ALA A 133 6.15 -26.03 -26.46
N PRO A 134 5.26 -26.97 -26.85
CA PRO A 134 5.50 -28.38 -26.60
C PRO A 134 6.87 -28.73 -27.16
N SER A 135 7.72 -29.32 -26.32
CA SER A 135 9.06 -29.76 -26.70
C SER A 135 8.94 -30.56 -27.99
N GLN A 136 9.41 -29.99 -29.11
CA GLN A 136 9.51 -30.77 -30.32
C GLN A 136 10.43 -31.95 -29.99
N PRO A 137 10.01 -33.21 -30.23
CA PRO A 137 10.96 -34.30 -30.15
C PRO A 137 12.08 -33.96 -31.13
N ALA A 138 13.32 -33.99 -30.63
CA ALA A 138 14.51 -33.82 -31.44
C ALA A 138 14.32 -34.61 -32.74
N SER A 139 14.46 -33.95 -33.88
CA SER A 139 14.50 -34.61 -35.18
C SER A 139 15.47 -35.77 -35.07
N GLY A 140 14.94 -36.99 -35.06
CA GLY A 140 15.75 -38.18 -35.19
C GLY A 140 16.51 -38.06 -36.50
N THR A 141 17.84 -38.06 -36.42
CA THR A 141 18.68 -38.35 -37.57
C THR A 141 18.26 -39.72 -38.09
N ILE A 142 17.52 -39.75 -39.20
CA ILE A 142 17.30 -40.97 -39.96
C ILE A 142 18.63 -41.24 -40.66
N GLU A 143 19.42 -42.16 -40.12
CA GLU A 143 20.52 -42.77 -40.86
C GLU A 143 19.93 -43.48 -42.09
N PRO A 144 20.40 -43.18 -43.32
CA PRO A 144 19.99 -43.94 -44.49
C PRO A 144 20.72 -45.28 -44.48
N MET A 145 20.00 -46.35 -44.20
CA MET A 145 20.47 -47.72 -44.42
C MET A 145 20.52 -47.94 -45.95
N ILE A 146 21.73 -47.94 -46.52
CA ILE A 146 21.96 -48.35 -47.92
C ILE A 146 22.07 -49.89 -47.92
N PRO A 147 21.22 -50.61 -48.65
CA PRO A 147 21.39 -52.05 -48.82
C PRO A 147 22.32 -52.32 -50.01
N GLU A 148 23.43 -53.04 -49.78
CA GLU A 148 23.99 -54.08 -50.66
C GLU A 148 24.72 -55.14 -49.81
#